data_AF-A0A9P1MFM5-F1
#
_entry.id   AF-A0A9P1MFM5-F1
#
_cell.length_a   1.000
_cell.length_b   1.000
_cell.length_c   1.000
_cell.angle_alpha   90.00
_cell.angle_beta   90.00
_cell.angle_gamma   90.00
#
_symmetry.space_group_name_H-M   'P 1'
#
loop_
_entity.id
_entity.type
_entity.pdbx_description
1 polymer ?
#
loop_
_entity_poly.entity_id
_entity_poly.type
_entity_poly.pdbx_seq_one_letter_code
_entity_poly.pdbx_strand_id
1 'polypeptide(L)'
;MVEAGLTGINMSLDTLDPWQFQIMTRRKGFDAVKRSMDKIFELNRHGAGIKFKINCVVMRGVNDREIMSFVEMTREKDVEDKYPTLEKVPGHRNDTSKTWHIPGFAGKLGFITSMTHNFCGTCNRLRITSDGNLKVCLFGNAEVSLRDILRKSNCGEPIDEEAFEAMKRVGLDQSLGLLTADSAPGHLANQDELLHIIDHRTSQEKLTHVSESGSAHMVSISEKTVTSRVATAACTVRFSNTTAIKLIEENGMKKGDVLGVARVAGIMASKRTPDLIPLCHPIPISHVSIDLTLDPAGNTIDVKATVACDGKTGVEMEALTAASTAALTIYDMCKAVDKGMAIDGLRVILKDGGKSGRWEMP
;
A
#
# COMPACT_ATOMS: atom_id res chain seq x y z
N MET A 1 30.80 -23.00 -30.15
CA MET A 1 29.46 -22.41 -29.92
C MET A 1 29.03 -21.54 -31.09
N VAL A 2 29.82 -20.54 -31.51
CA VAL A 2 29.55 -19.77 -32.74
C VAL A 2 29.49 -20.68 -33.97
N GLU A 3 30.48 -21.56 -34.14
CA GLU A 3 30.49 -22.60 -35.18
C GLU A 3 29.32 -23.59 -35.09
N ALA A 4 28.66 -23.65 -33.92
CA ALA A 4 27.47 -24.47 -33.67
C ALA A 4 26.16 -23.68 -33.83
N GLY A 5 26.19 -22.47 -34.39
CA GLY A 5 25.02 -21.66 -34.71
C GLY A 5 24.58 -20.65 -33.65
N LEU A 6 25.44 -20.29 -32.68
CA LEU A 6 25.12 -19.24 -31.70
C LEU A 6 25.09 -17.86 -32.38
N THR A 7 23.92 -17.22 -32.40
CA THR A 7 23.69 -15.92 -33.08
C THR A 7 23.50 -14.73 -32.13
N GLY A 8 23.40 -14.96 -30.81
CA GLY A 8 23.25 -13.87 -29.85
C GLY A 8 23.57 -14.24 -28.41
N ILE A 9 23.98 -13.24 -27.63
CA ILE A 9 24.34 -13.36 -26.22
C ILE A 9 23.68 -12.22 -25.45
N ASN A 10 23.05 -12.56 -24.31
CA ASN A 10 22.44 -11.60 -23.40
C ASN A 10 23.17 -11.64 -22.04
N MET A 11 23.52 -10.48 -21.50
CA MET A 11 24.32 -10.35 -20.29
C MET A 11 23.76 -9.28 -19.36
N SER A 12 23.61 -9.59 -18.07
CA SER A 12 23.20 -8.60 -17.07
C SER A 12 24.42 -7.87 -16.51
N LEU A 13 24.41 -6.54 -16.57
CA LEU A 13 25.44 -5.67 -16.01
C LEU A 13 24.79 -4.36 -15.55
N ASP A 14 24.68 -4.18 -14.25
CA ASP A 14 23.94 -3.04 -13.67
C ASP A 14 24.81 -1.80 -13.41
N THR A 15 26.14 -1.93 -13.42
CA THR A 15 27.08 -0.82 -13.20
C THR A 15 28.42 -1.15 -13.88
N LEU A 16 29.10 -0.13 -14.40
CA LEU A 16 30.44 -0.22 -14.97
C LEU A 16 31.53 -0.03 -13.89
N ASP A 17 31.13 0.33 -12.67
CA ASP A 17 32.02 0.46 -11.52
C ASP A 17 32.20 -0.91 -10.81
N PRO A 18 33.43 -1.45 -10.71
CA PRO A 18 33.68 -2.75 -10.09
C PRO A 18 33.27 -2.83 -8.61
N TRP A 19 33.37 -1.73 -7.89
CA TRP A 19 33.06 -1.66 -6.47
C TRP A 19 31.54 -1.61 -6.24
N GLN A 20 30.83 -0.79 -7.00
CA GLN A 20 29.37 -0.80 -7.01
C GLN A 20 28.82 -2.14 -7.49
N PHE A 21 29.45 -2.78 -8.49
CA PHE A 21 29.03 -4.09 -8.97
C PHE A 21 29.05 -5.11 -7.84
N GLN A 22 30.11 -5.10 -7.01
CA GLN A 22 30.20 -5.99 -5.86
C GLN A 22 29.13 -5.70 -4.80
N ILE A 23 28.79 -4.43 -4.57
CA ILE A 23 27.73 -4.04 -3.63
C ILE A 23 26.36 -4.51 -4.13
N MET A 24 26.06 -4.27 -5.41
CA MET A 24 24.76 -4.57 -6.01
C MET A 24 24.53 -6.08 -6.16
N THR A 25 25.54 -6.82 -6.63
CA THR A 25 25.44 -8.26 -6.89
C THR A 25 25.82 -9.12 -5.68
N ARG A 26 26.42 -8.52 -4.65
CA ARG A 26 27.02 -9.19 -3.48
C ARG A 26 28.10 -10.23 -3.85
N ARG A 27 28.72 -10.09 -5.02
CA ARG A 27 29.68 -11.06 -5.58
C ARG A 27 30.87 -10.34 -6.23
N LYS A 28 32.05 -10.95 -6.13
CA LYS A 28 33.24 -10.54 -6.90
C LYS A 28 33.21 -11.22 -8.26
N GLY A 29 32.57 -10.58 -9.24
CA GLY A 29 32.37 -11.15 -10.58
C GLY A 29 32.64 -10.20 -11.75
N PHE A 30 32.93 -8.93 -11.48
CA PHE A 30 33.03 -7.89 -12.50
C PHE A 30 34.06 -8.22 -13.59
N ASP A 31 35.25 -8.69 -13.21
CA ASP A 31 36.31 -9.01 -14.18
C ASP A 31 35.93 -10.16 -15.11
N ALA A 32 35.16 -11.13 -14.63
CA ALA A 32 34.70 -12.24 -15.47
C ALA A 32 33.66 -11.76 -16.49
N VAL A 33 32.76 -10.88 -16.08
CA VAL A 33 31.77 -10.23 -16.96
C VAL A 33 32.50 -9.42 -18.04
N LYS A 34 33.45 -8.58 -17.63
CA LYS A 34 34.25 -7.76 -18.55
C LYS A 34 35.04 -8.59 -19.56
N ARG A 35 35.74 -9.64 -19.11
CA ARG A 35 36.44 -10.57 -20.03
C ARG A 35 35.50 -11.22 -21.05
N SER A 36 34.28 -11.59 -20.61
CA SER A 36 33.28 -12.19 -21.48
C SER A 36 32.80 -11.19 -22.54
N MET A 37 32.53 -9.95 -22.14
CA MET A 37 32.17 -8.86 -23.05
C MET A 37 33.27 -8.60 -24.08
N ASP A 38 34.51 -8.43 -23.62
CA ASP A 38 35.66 -8.14 -24.49
C ASP A 38 35.86 -9.25 -25.53
N LYS A 39 35.65 -10.51 -25.14
CA LYS A 39 35.75 -11.64 -26.08
C LYS A 39 34.65 -11.63 -27.14
N ILE A 40 33.42 -11.26 -26.77
CA ILE A 40 32.31 -11.12 -27.72
C ILE A 40 32.61 -10.02 -28.74
N PHE A 41 33.12 -8.88 -28.29
CA PHE A 41 33.51 -7.77 -29.17
C PHE A 41 34.69 -8.14 -30.09
N GLU A 42 35.65 -8.91 -29.61
CA GLU A 42 36.75 -9.44 -30.42
C GLU A 42 36.22 -10.38 -31.52
N LEU A 43 35.33 -11.32 -31.17
CA LEU A 43 34.72 -12.24 -32.14
C LEU A 43 33.90 -11.50 -33.21
N ASN A 44 33.16 -10.47 -32.82
CA ASN A 44 32.40 -9.65 -33.77
C ASN A 44 33.32 -8.87 -34.72
N ARG A 45 34.46 -8.35 -34.23
CA ARG A 45 35.49 -7.74 -35.11
C ARG A 45 36.06 -8.73 -36.13
N HIS A 46 36.08 -10.02 -35.82
CA HIS A 46 36.46 -11.09 -36.74
C HIS A 46 35.31 -11.62 -37.60
N GLY A 47 34.15 -10.95 -37.60
CA GLY A 47 33.02 -11.27 -38.48
C GLY A 47 32.04 -12.30 -37.95
N ALA A 48 32.08 -12.63 -36.65
CA ALA A 48 31.17 -13.61 -36.05
C ALA A 48 29.69 -13.17 -36.02
N GLY A 49 29.41 -11.86 -36.11
CA GLY A 49 28.04 -11.32 -36.23
C GLY A 49 27.11 -11.66 -35.05
N ILE A 50 27.66 -11.84 -33.84
CA ILE A 50 26.91 -12.20 -32.64
C ILE A 50 26.16 -10.98 -32.13
N LYS A 51 24.82 -11.06 -32.04
CA LYS A 51 24.00 -10.02 -31.41
C LYS A 51 24.28 -9.96 -29.92
N PHE A 52 24.84 -8.85 -29.44
CA PHE A 52 25.14 -8.69 -28.02
C PHE A 52 24.16 -7.72 -27.36
N LYS A 53 23.52 -8.17 -26.27
CA LYS A 53 22.55 -7.40 -25.49
C LYS A 53 22.97 -7.31 -24.04
N ILE A 54 22.91 -6.11 -23.47
CA ILE A 54 23.17 -5.85 -22.04
C ILE A 54 21.88 -5.44 -21.35
N ASN A 55 21.53 -6.11 -20.23
CA ASN A 55 20.43 -5.69 -19.36
C ASN A 55 20.99 -4.96 -18.14
N CYS A 56 20.44 -3.79 -17.82
CA CYS A 56 20.79 -3.00 -16.65
C CYS A 56 19.53 -2.56 -15.91
N VAL A 57 19.51 -2.74 -14.58
CA VAL A 57 18.47 -2.20 -13.70
C VAL A 57 18.95 -0.88 -13.11
N VAL A 58 18.31 0.21 -13.51
CA VAL A 58 18.64 1.56 -13.01
C VAL A 58 17.86 1.88 -11.72
N MET A 59 18.59 2.26 -10.68
CA MET A 59 18.08 2.68 -9.38
C MET A 59 18.53 4.12 -9.07
N ARG A 60 17.56 4.97 -8.71
CA ARG A 60 17.80 6.38 -8.38
C ARG A 60 18.74 6.52 -7.18
N GLY A 61 19.78 7.34 -7.32
CA GLY A 61 20.79 7.57 -6.29
C GLY A 61 21.80 6.44 -6.08
N VAL A 62 21.77 5.40 -6.91
CA VAL A 62 22.72 4.28 -6.86
C VAL A 62 23.60 4.27 -8.12
N ASN A 63 23.01 3.96 -9.28
CA ASN A 63 23.68 3.80 -10.58
C ASN A 63 23.06 4.65 -11.71
N ASP A 64 22.08 5.50 -11.41
CA ASP A 64 21.42 6.41 -12.36
C ASP A 64 22.37 7.43 -13.01
N ARG A 65 23.46 7.79 -12.32
CA ARG A 65 24.54 8.61 -12.89
C ARG A 65 25.35 7.92 -14.00
N GLU A 66 25.30 6.59 -14.11
CA GLU A 66 26.10 5.82 -15.07
C GLU A 66 25.38 5.60 -16.40
N ILE A 67 24.13 6.07 -16.55
CA ILE A 67 23.35 5.91 -17.78
C ILE A 67 24.13 6.43 -19.00
N MET A 68 24.74 7.61 -18.88
CA MET A 68 25.53 8.19 -19.97
C MET A 68 26.77 7.36 -20.30
N SER A 69 27.40 6.74 -19.29
CA SER A 69 28.55 5.86 -19.49
C SER A 69 28.18 4.56 -20.21
N PHE A 70 26.99 4.00 -19.92
CA PHE A 70 26.45 2.87 -20.67
C PHE A 70 26.13 3.23 -22.11
N VAL A 71 25.55 4.41 -22.36
CA VAL A 71 25.27 4.91 -23.71
C VAL A 71 26.56 5.16 -24.50
N GLU A 72 27.60 5.72 -23.87
CA GLU A 72 28.87 5.94 -24.56
C GLU A 72 29.54 4.60 -24.93
N MET A 73 29.39 3.57 -24.09
CA MET A 73 29.91 2.23 -24.38
C MET A 73 29.25 1.58 -25.61
N THR A 74 27.98 1.88 -25.91
CA THR A 74 27.30 1.34 -27.12
C THR A 74 27.69 2.08 -28.40
N ARG A 75 28.35 3.24 -28.29
CA ARG A 75 28.75 4.06 -29.44
C ARG A 75 29.86 3.43 -30.29
N GLU A 76 30.79 2.73 -29.65
CA GLU A 76 31.96 2.13 -30.30
C GLU A 76 31.88 0.60 -30.43
N LYS A 77 30.79 -0.01 -29.95
CA LYS A 77 30.67 -1.47 -29.83
C LYS A 77 29.32 -1.94 -30.35
N ASP A 78 29.31 -2.99 -31.18
CA ASP A 78 28.11 -3.62 -31.77
C ASP A 78 27.20 -4.25 -30.68
N VAL A 79 26.51 -3.39 -29.95
CA VAL A 79 25.46 -3.73 -28.98
C VAL A 79 24.13 -3.38 -29.63
N GLU A 80 23.14 -4.27 -29.58
CA GLU A 80 21.83 -4.00 -30.15
C GLU A 80 21.19 -2.77 -29.49
N ASP A 81 21.08 -1.66 -30.23
CA ASP A 81 20.49 -0.38 -29.80
C ASP A 81 18.95 -0.33 -29.94
N LYS A 82 18.32 -1.47 -30.29
CA LYS A 82 16.87 -1.57 -30.44
C LYS A 82 16.21 -2.13 -29.19
N TYR A 83 15.51 -1.26 -28.48
CA TYR A 83 14.53 -1.66 -27.48
C TYR A 83 13.34 -2.34 -28.16
N PRO A 84 12.90 -3.52 -27.71
CA PRO A 84 11.61 -4.05 -28.12
C PRO A 84 10.52 -3.09 -27.62
N THR A 85 9.67 -2.59 -28.52
CA THR A 85 8.48 -1.82 -28.14
C THR A 85 7.57 -2.69 -27.27
N LEU A 86 7.07 -2.13 -26.17
CA LEU A 86 6.06 -2.75 -25.33
C LEU A 86 4.70 -2.17 -25.70
N GLU A 87 3.83 -3.00 -26.28
CA GLU A 87 2.47 -2.63 -26.61
C GLU A 87 1.52 -3.09 -25.52
N LYS A 88 0.69 -2.18 -25.01
CA LYS A 88 -0.29 -2.52 -23.99
C LYS A 88 -1.39 -3.35 -24.64
N VAL A 89 -1.63 -4.55 -24.11
CA VAL A 89 -2.76 -5.37 -24.54
C VAL A 89 -4.02 -4.79 -23.89
N PRO A 90 -5.11 -4.56 -24.66
CA PRO A 90 -6.39 -4.20 -24.08
C PRO A 90 -6.83 -5.27 -23.06
N GLY A 91 -6.97 -4.87 -21.80
CA GLY A 91 -7.40 -5.74 -20.70
C GLY A 91 -8.88 -5.61 -20.40
N HIS A 92 -9.43 -6.56 -19.64
CA HIS A 92 -10.78 -6.50 -19.10
C HIS A 92 -10.84 -5.53 -17.89
N ARG A 93 -12.03 -5.01 -17.58
CA ARG A 93 -12.27 -4.07 -16.46
C ARG A 93 -11.87 -4.62 -15.08
N ASN A 94 -11.63 -5.93 -14.97
CA ASN A 94 -11.39 -6.66 -13.72
C ASN A 94 -10.00 -7.34 -13.69
N ASP A 95 -9.13 -7.01 -14.65
CA ASP A 95 -7.80 -7.60 -14.76
C ASP A 95 -6.87 -7.09 -13.64
N THR A 96 -6.20 -8.02 -12.95
CA THR A 96 -5.24 -7.68 -11.88
C THR A 96 -3.85 -7.36 -12.38
N SER A 97 -3.54 -7.73 -13.63
CA SER A 97 -2.25 -7.46 -14.25
C SER A 97 -2.42 -6.53 -15.43
N LYS A 98 -1.54 -5.53 -15.53
CA LYS A 98 -1.37 -4.79 -16.79
C LYS A 98 -0.58 -5.67 -17.74
N THR A 99 -1.24 -6.15 -18.79
CA THR A 99 -0.65 -7.07 -19.75
C THR A 99 -0.08 -6.32 -20.94
N TRP A 100 1.14 -6.69 -21.33
CA TRP A 100 1.90 -6.10 -22.42
C TRP A 100 2.38 -7.19 -23.36
N HIS A 101 2.54 -6.84 -24.62
CA HIS A 101 3.06 -7.71 -25.67
C HIS A 101 4.27 -7.02 -26.31
N ILE A 102 5.25 -7.83 -26.72
CA ILE A 102 6.39 -7.38 -27.50
C ILE A 102 6.17 -7.90 -28.92
N PRO A 103 6.00 -7.03 -29.93
CA PRO A 103 5.84 -7.44 -31.32
C PRO A 103 6.93 -8.41 -31.77
N GLY A 104 6.52 -9.55 -32.33
CA GLY A 104 7.44 -10.63 -32.76
C GLY A 104 7.79 -11.67 -31.70
N PHE A 105 7.32 -11.53 -30.44
CA PHE A 105 7.45 -12.55 -29.40
C PHE A 105 6.11 -13.27 -29.17
N ALA A 106 6.15 -14.60 -29.04
CA ALA A 106 4.95 -15.41 -28.81
C ALA A 106 4.28 -15.15 -27.44
N GLY A 107 5.01 -14.56 -26.49
CA GLY A 107 4.56 -14.36 -25.10
C GLY A 107 3.93 -13.00 -24.80
N LYS A 108 3.26 -12.93 -23.66
CA LYS A 108 2.77 -11.69 -23.02
C LYS A 108 3.42 -11.52 -21.66
N LEU A 109 3.65 -10.27 -21.26
CA LEU A 109 4.22 -9.88 -19.97
C LEU A 109 3.13 -9.19 -19.12
N GLY A 110 2.78 -9.76 -17.96
CA GLY A 110 1.82 -9.19 -17.04
C GLY A 110 2.49 -8.56 -15.82
N PHE A 111 2.27 -7.28 -15.56
CA PHE A 111 2.69 -6.65 -14.32
C PHE A 111 1.56 -6.69 -13.29
N ILE A 112 1.71 -7.49 -12.24
CA ILE A 112 0.90 -7.44 -11.04
C ILE A 112 1.61 -6.52 -10.07
N THR A 113 1.11 -5.30 -9.98
CA THR A 113 1.65 -4.28 -9.10
C THR A 113 0.85 -4.31 -7.81
N SER A 114 1.51 -4.21 -6.67
CA SER A 114 0.89 -4.37 -5.34
C SER A 114 -0.32 -3.46 -5.13
N MET A 115 -0.34 -2.27 -5.74
CA MET A 115 -1.40 -1.27 -5.65
C MET A 115 -1.37 -0.27 -6.84
N THR A 116 -1.48 -0.70 -8.11
CA THR A 116 -1.48 0.32 -9.20
C THR A 116 -2.84 0.93 -9.47
N HIS A 117 -3.95 0.19 -9.39
CA HIS A 117 -5.31 0.69 -9.63
C HIS A 117 -6.30 -0.07 -8.72
N ASN A 118 -7.30 0.64 -8.18
CA ASN A 118 -8.32 0.06 -7.29
C ASN A 118 -9.25 -0.83 -8.10
N PHE A 119 -9.13 -2.16 -7.96
CA PHE A 119 -10.05 -3.11 -8.59
C PHE A 119 -11.24 -3.46 -7.69
N CYS A 120 -11.31 -2.93 -6.46
CA CYS A 120 -12.30 -3.36 -5.46
C CYS A 120 -13.75 -3.17 -5.92
N GLY A 121 -14.14 -2.03 -6.50
CA GLY A 121 -15.52 -1.85 -6.95
C GLY A 121 -15.83 -2.41 -8.34
N THR A 122 -14.85 -3.01 -9.02
CA THR A 122 -15.11 -3.88 -10.17
C THR A 122 -14.75 -5.34 -9.88
N CYS A 123 -14.42 -5.68 -8.62
CA CYS A 123 -13.93 -7.00 -8.27
C CYS A 123 -15.06 -8.03 -8.35
N ASN A 124 -14.87 -9.07 -9.17
CA ASN A 124 -15.78 -10.21 -9.27
C ASN A 124 -15.14 -11.52 -8.74
N ARG A 125 -14.13 -11.41 -7.87
CA ARG A 125 -13.35 -12.56 -7.41
C ARG A 125 -13.90 -13.10 -6.10
N LEU A 126 -14.26 -14.38 -6.13
CA LEU A 126 -14.45 -15.20 -4.94
C LEU A 126 -13.16 -15.98 -4.67
N ARG A 127 -12.82 -16.14 -3.40
CA ARG A 127 -11.65 -16.90 -2.96
C ARG A 127 -12.09 -17.97 -1.99
N ILE A 128 -11.56 -19.17 -2.12
CA ILE A 128 -11.72 -20.25 -1.15
C ILE A 128 -10.37 -20.43 -0.46
N THR A 129 -10.37 -20.37 0.87
CA THR A 129 -9.18 -20.62 1.70
C THR A 129 -8.93 -22.12 1.82
N SER A 130 -7.71 -22.51 2.19
CA SER A 130 -7.35 -23.93 2.41
C SER A 130 -8.23 -24.62 3.45
N ASP A 131 -8.78 -23.87 4.40
CA ASP A 131 -9.61 -24.41 5.47
C ASP A 131 -11.09 -24.60 5.05
N GLY A 132 -11.44 -24.19 3.82
CA GLY A 132 -12.78 -24.29 3.27
C GLY A 132 -13.66 -23.05 3.48
N ASN A 133 -13.08 -21.92 3.90
CA ASN A 133 -13.83 -20.67 4.03
C ASN A 133 -13.85 -19.88 2.72
N LEU A 134 -15.02 -19.40 2.31
CA LEU A 134 -15.23 -18.48 1.21
C LEU A 134 -14.99 -17.03 1.65
N LYS A 135 -14.16 -16.31 0.90
CA LYS A 135 -13.90 -14.86 1.06
C LYS A 135 -14.24 -14.11 -0.23
N VAL A 136 -15.12 -13.13 -0.08
CA VAL A 136 -15.47 -12.14 -1.13
C VAL A 136 -14.42 -11.04 -1.30
N CYS A 137 -13.58 -10.78 -0.28
CA CYS A 137 -12.43 -9.89 -0.39
C CYS A 137 -11.26 -10.40 0.44
N LEU A 138 -10.04 -10.28 -0.09
CA LEU A 138 -8.81 -10.69 0.59
C LEU A 138 -8.57 -9.90 1.88
N PHE A 139 -8.96 -8.62 1.90
CA PHE A 139 -8.74 -7.70 3.03
C PHE A 139 -9.97 -7.55 3.93
N GLY A 140 -11.04 -8.31 3.68
CA GLY A 140 -12.22 -8.27 4.52
C GLY A 140 -12.15 -9.31 5.64
N ASN A 141 -12.72 -8.95 6.79
CA ASN A 141 -12.79 -9.83 7.95
C ASN A 141 -13.93 -10.86 7.86
N ALA A 142 -14.92 -10.62 7.00
CA ALA A 142 -16.03 -11.56 6.80
C ALA A 142 -15.60 -12.73 5.91
N GLU A 143 -15.77 -13.94 6.44
CA GLU A 143 -15.57 -15.22 5.78
C GLU A 143 -16.73 -16.17 6.09
N VAL A 144 -16.99 -17.11 5.19
CA VAL A 144 -18.10 -18.05 5.31
C VAL A 144 -17.55 -19.46 5.23
N SER A 145 -17.82 -20.29 6.23
CA SER A 145 -17.45 -21.70 6.19
C SER A 145 -18.34 -22.44 5.19
N LEU A 146 -17.78 -22.77 4.02
CA LEU A 146 -18.49 -23.62 3.05
C LEU A 146 -18.73 -25.02 3.63
N ARG A 147 -17.86 -25.46 4.53
CA ARG A 147 -17.99 -26.73 5.25
C ARG A 147 -19.28 -26.79 6.05
N ASP A 148 -19.59 -25.76 6.81
CA ASP A 148 -20.79 -25.76 7.66
C ASP A 148 -22.05 -25.69 6.81
N ILE A 149 -22.03 -24.89 5.74
CA ILE A 149 -23.12 -24.81 4.75
C ILE A 149 -23.37 -26.18 4.09
N LEU A 150 -22.32 -26.83 3.60
CA LEU A 150 -22.40 -28.16 2.98
C LEU A 150 -22.85 -29.25 3.97
N ARG A 151 -22.53 -29.11 5.26
CA ARG A 151 -22.99 -30.03 6.31
C ARG A 151 -24.44 -29.81 6.71
N LYS A 152 -25.01 -28.61 6.56
CA LYS A 152 -26.44 -28.36 6.82
C LYS A 152 -27.35 -29.27 5.98
N SER A 153 -26.98 -29.54 4.73
CA SER A 153 -27.68 -30.52 3.88
C SER A 153 -27.52 -31.98 4.32
N ASN A 154 -26.63 -32.25 5.27
CA ASN A 154 -26.38 -33.56 5.85
C ASN A 154 -26.56 -33.55 7.39
N CYS A 155 -27.56 -32.81 7.89
CA CYS A 155 -27.89 -32.74 9.32
C CYS A 155 -26.72 -32.34 10.25
N GLY A 156 -25.71 -31.63 9.74
CA GLY A 156 -24.51 -31.21 10.48
C GLY A 156 -23.35 -32.21 10.44
N GLU A 157 -23.57 -33.42 9.92
CA GLU A 157 -22.56 -34.47 9.86
C GLU A 157 -21.63 -34.34 8.63
N PRO A 158 -20.37 -34.83 8.72
CA PRO A 158 -19.47 -34.89 7.58
C PRO A 158 -20.12 -35.58 6.37
N ILE A 159 -19.87 -35.04 5.16
CA ILE A 159 -20.35 -35.65 3.93
C ILE A 159 -19.59 -36.97 3.72
N ASP A 160 -20.31 -38.07 3.81
CA ASP A 160 -19.84 -39.41 3.47
C ASP A 160 -19.99 -39.68 1.97
N GLU A 161 -19.52 -40.85 1.49
CA GLU A 161 -19.58 -41.21 0.07
C GLU A 161 -21.02 -41.26 -0.46
N GLU A 162 -21.97 -41.66 0.38
CA GLU A 162 -23.39 -41.75 0.03
C GLU A 162 -24.02 -40.36 -0.15
N ALA A 163 -23.78 -39.45 0.79
CA ALA A 163 -24.20 -38.04 0.69
C ALA A 163 -23.54 -37.32 -0.49
N PHE A 164 -22.27 -37.60 -0.77
CA PHE A 164 -21.55 -37.02 -1.92
C PHE A 164 -22.14 -37.47 -3.26
N GLU A 165 -22.42 -38.77 -3.42
CA GLU A 165 -22.99 -39.29 -4.67
C GLU A 165 -24.45 -38.82 -4.87
N ALA A 166 -25.20 -38.63 -3.78
CA ALA A 166 -26.53 -37.98 -3.81
C ALA A 166 -26.43 -36.52 -4.31
N MET A 167 -25.51 -35.72 -3.76
CA MET A 167 -25.29 -34.33 -4.21
C MET A 167 -24.87 -34.26 -5.68
N LYS A 168 -24.02 -35.19 -6.13
CA LYS A 168 -23.55 -35.27 -7.51
C LYS A 168 -24.66 -35.60 -8.50
N ARG A 169 -25.58 -36.50 -8.14
CA ARG A 169 -26.78 -36.78 -8.94
C ARG A 169 -27.66 -35.55 -9.10
N VAL A 170 -27.93 -34.83 -8.01
CA VAL A 170 -28.71 -33.58 -8.02
C VAL A 170 -28.05 -32.51 -8.91
N GLY A 171 -26.73 -32.34 -8.81
CA GLY A 171 -25.99 -31.41 -9.67
C GLY A 171 -26.02 -31.78 -11.16
N LEU A 172 -25.95 -33.07 -11.47
CA LEU A 172 -26.09 -33.59 -12.85
C LEU A 172 -27.50 -33.33 -13.40
N ASP A 173 -28.53 -33.64 -12.62
CA ASP A 173 -29.93 -33.42 -13.01
C ASP A 173 -30.25 -31.92 -13.22
N GLN A 174 -29.66 -31.02 -12.42
CA GLN A 174 -29.74 -29.57 -12.64
C GLN A 174 -29.04 -29.13 -13.93
N SER A 175 -27.83 -29.63 -14.20
CA SER A 175 -27.07 -29.29 -15.42
C SER A 175 -27.76 -29.75 -16.71
N LEU A 176 -28.57 -30.82 -16.59
CA LEU A 176 -29.39 -31.38 -17.67
C LEU A 176 -30.79 -30.75 -17.75
N GLY A 177 -31.12 -29.80 -16.86
CA GLY A 177 -32.41 -29.09 -16.84
C GLY A 177 -33.60 -29.94 -16.37
N LEU A 178 -33.34 -31.06 -15.69
CA LEU A 178 -34.35 -32.02 -15.23
C LEU A 178 -34.98 -31.67 -13.88
N LEU A 179 -34.46 -30.65 -13.19
CA LEU A 179 -34.98 -30.12 -11.92
C LEU A 179 -35.36 -28.65 -12.08
N THR A 180 -36.58 -28.28 -11.70
CA THR A 180 -36.99 -26.88 -11.56
C THR A 180 -36.59 -26.37 -10.18
N ALA A 181 -36.27 -25.07 -10.06
CA ALA A 181 -35.76 -24.44 -8.84
C ALA A 181 -36.57 -24.75 -7.56
N ASP A 182 -37.87 -25.05 -7.69
CA ASP A 182 -38.78 -25.33 -6.57
C ASP A 182 -38.78 -26.81 -6.09
N SER A 183 -38.09 -27.72 -6.77
CA SER A 183 -38.23 -29.17 -6.56
C SER A 183 -37.08 -29.86 -5.80
N ALA A 184 -36.09 -29.12 -5.30
CA ALA A 184 -34.94 -29.67 -4.57
C ALA A 184 -35.01 -29.36 -3.05
N PRO A 185 -35.36 -30.33 -2.18
CA PRO A 185 -35.37 -30.12 -0.74
C PRO A 185 -33.94 -29.94 -0.23
N GLY A 186 -33.65 -28.79 0.40
CA GLY A 186 -32.41 -28.53 1.14
C GLY A 186 -31.34 -27.68 0.43
N HIS A 187 -31.48 -27.38 -0.87
CA HIS A 187 -30.46 -26.61 -1.60
C HIS A 187 -30.70 -25.09 -1.62
N LEU A 188 -31.96 -24.63 -1.48
CA LEU A 188 -32.29 -23.19 -1.44
C LEU A 188 -31.78 -22.49 -0.18
N ALA A 189 -31.84 -23.16 0.99
CA ALA A 189 -31.46 -22.57 2.27
C ALA A 189 -30.00 -22.10 2.32
N ASN A 190 -29.12 -22.83 1.63
CA ASN A 190 -27.69 -22.54 1.54
C ASN A 190 -27.37 -21.45 0.49
N GLN A 191 -28.20 -21.34 -0.55
CA GLN A 191 -28.02 -20.38 -1.62
C GLN A 191 -28.38 -18.96 -1.16
N ASP A 192 -29.47 -18.80 -0.41
CA ASP A 192 -29.88 -17.50 0.12
C ASP A 192 -28.86 -16.94 1.12
N GLU A 193 -28.27 -17.79 1.98
CA GLU A 193 -27.23 -17.40 2.93
C GLU A 193 -25.93 -16.96 2.20
N LEU A 194 -25.53 -17.70 1.16
CA LEU A 194 -24.38 -17.32 0.32
C LEU A 194 -24.62 -16.03 -0.45
N LEU A 195 -25.81 -15.88 -1.06
CA LEU A 195 -26.20 -14.69 -1.80
C LEU A 195 -26.32 -13.47 -0.88
N HIS A 196 -26.86 -13.62 0.33
CA HIS A 196 -26.94 -12.54 1.31
C HIS A 196 -25.55 -12.03 1.71
N ILE A 197 -24.56 -12.91 1.87
CA ILE A 197 -23.19 -12.50 2.23
C ILE A 197 -22.47 -11.84 1.05
N ILE A 198 -22.74 -12.30 -0.17
CA ILE A 198 -22.28 -11.65 -1.40
C ILE A 198 -22.93 -10.26 -1.54
N ASP A 199 -24.22 -10.16 -1.27
CA ASP A 199 -25.02 -8.95 -1.46
C ASP A 199 -24.76 -7.88 -0.38
N HIS A 200 -24.52 -8.29 0.86
CA HIS A 200 -24.21 -7.39 1.98
C HIS A 200 -22.93 -6.56 1.74
N ARG A 201 -22.07 -6.96 0.79
CA ARG A 201 -20.92 -6.16 0.35
C ARG A 201 -21.12 -5.36 -0.92
N THR A 202 -22.07 -5.73 -1.79
CA THR A 202 -22.43 -4.91 -2.97
C THR A 202 -23.32 -3.73 -2.57
N SER A 203 -24.04 -3.85 -1.45
CA SER A 203 -24.86 -2.79 -0.86
C SER A 203 -24.06 -1.96 0.15
N GLN A 204 -23.29 -0.96 -0.30
CA GLN A 204 -22.62 0.00 0.59
C GLN A 204 -23.44 1.28 0.81
N GLU A 205 -23.65 1.66 2.07
CA GLU A 205 -23.94 3.06 2.43
C GLU A 205 -22.83 3.96 1.85
N LYS A 206 -23.21 5.07 1.21
CA LYS A 206 -22.32 5.95 0.43
C LYS A 206 -21.21 6.57 1.31
N LEU A 207 -20.02 5.97 1.29
CA LEU A 207 -18.80 6.56 1.82
C LEU A 207 -18.35 7.73 0.93
N THR A 208 -18.16 8.91 1.51
CA THR A 208 -17.83 10.15 0.76
C THR A 208 -16.43 10.14 0.13
N HIS A 209 -15.50 9.32 0.62
CA HIS A 209 -14.12 9.22 0.12
C HIS A 209 -13.91 8.10 -0.91
N VAL A 210 -15.00 7.48 -1.35
CA VAL A 210 -15.00 6.35 -2.27
C VAL A 210 -15.91 6.72 -3.44
N SER A 211 -15.41 6.56 -4.68
CA SER A 211 -16.26 6.75 -5.86
C SER A 211 -17.34 5.66 -5.94
N GLU A 212 -18.34 5.81 -6.82
CA GLU A 212 -19.31 4.74 -7.14
C GLU A 212 -18.64 3.43 -7.60
N SER A 213 -17.35 3.48 -7.99
CA SER A 213 -16.53 2.32 -8.38
C SER A 213 -15.61 1.79 -7.28
N GLY A 214 -15.78 2.18 -6.02
CA GLY A 214 -14.98 1.66 -4.91
C GLY A 214 -13.54 2.20 -4.84
N SER A 215 -13.20 3.22 -5.66
CA SER A 215 -11.85 3.80 -5.69
C SER A 215 -11.72 4.93 -4.68
N ALA A 216 -10.64 4.91 -3.88
CA ALA A 216 -10.23 6.06 -3.09
C ALA A 216 -10.03 7.27 -4.00
N HIS A 217 -10.79 8.35 -3.77
CA HIS A 217 -10.73 9.57 -4.56
C HIS A 217 -10.72 10.78 -3.63
N MET A 218 -9.85 11.75 -3.92
CA MET A 218 -9.83 13.02 -3.21
C MET A 218 -11.06 13.83 -3.60
N VAL A 219 -11.98 14.03 -2.65
CA VAL A 219 -13.27 14.70 -2.90
C VAL A 219 -13.05 16.11 -3.44
N SER A 220 -13.62 16.44 -4.60
CA SER A 220 -13.52 17.79 -5.15
C SER A 220 -14.06 18.83 -4.16
N ILE A 221 -13.24 19.85 -3.93
CA ILE A 221 -13.59 21.02 -3.12
C ILE A 221 -13.83 22.26 -3.99
N SER A 222 -13.78 22.16 -5.32
CA SER A 222 -13.80 23.31 -6.22
C SER A 222 -15.01 24.24 -6.03
N GLU A 223 -16.20 23.66 -5.85
CA GLU A 223 -17.47 24.39 -5.70
C GLU A 223 -17.75 24.86 -4.27
N LYS A 224 -16.92 24.45 -3.30
CA LYS A 224 -17.10 24.85 -1.90
C LYS A 224 -16.62 26.29 -1.70
N THR A 225 -17.34 27.03 -0.86
CA THR A 225 -16.95 28.37 -0.44
C THR A 225 -15.79 28.34 0.54
N VAL A 226 -14.90 29.32 0.45
CA VAL A 226 -13.82 29.53 1.42
C VAL A 226 -14.44 30.09 2.69
N THR A 227 -14.16 29.47 3.82
CA THR A 227 -14.59 29.92 5.15
C THR A 227 -13.43 29.78 6.12
N SER A 228 -13.43 30.58 7.19
CA SER A 228 -12.50 30.37 8.30
C SER A 228 -12.83 29.08 9.02
N ARG A 229 -11.81 28.29 9.31
CA ARG A 229 -11.93 26.94 9.87
C ARG A 229 -10.87 26.73 10.94
N VAL A 230 -11.28 26.09 12.03
CA VAL A 230 -10.42 25.76 13.16
C VAL A 230 -10.66 24.31 13.54
N ALA A 231 -9.60 23.59 13.88
CA ALA A 231 -9.72 22.30 14.52
C ALA A 231 -8.71 22.18 15.66
N THR A 232 -9.14 21.55 16.74
CA THR A 232 -8.28 21.21 17.87
C THR A 232 -8.32 19.71 18.10
N ALA A 233 -7.15 19.09 18.17
CA ALA A 233 -6.98 17.70 18.57
C ALA A 233 -6.22 17.61 19.89
N ALA A 234 -6.48 16.54 20.66
CA ALA A 234 -5.80 16.27 21.90
C ALA A 234 -5.37 14.80 22.01
N CYS A 235 -4.29 14.55 22.73
CA CYS A 235 -3.85 13.23 23.18
C CYS A 235 -3.05 13.36 24.47
N THR A 236 -2.81 12.25 25.14
CA THR A 236 -2.06 12.23 26.40
C THR A 236 -0.91 11.23 26.29
N VAL A 237 0.29 11.65 26.68
CA VAL A 237 1.44 10.75 26.84
C VAL A 237 1.51 10.33 28.30
N ARG A 238 1.31 9.04 28.58
CA ARG A 238 1.39 8.45 29.93
C ARG A 238 2.75 7.81 30.13
N PHE A 239 3.40 8.15 31.22
CA PHE A 239 4.69 7.57 31.62
C PHE A 239 4.46 6.35 32.52
N SER A 240 5.29 5.32 32.35
CA SER A 240 5.26 4.11 33.20
C SER A 240 6.01 4.32 34.52
N ASN A 241 6.86 5.34 34.58
CA ASN A 241 7.60 5.71 35.79
C ASN A 241 7.64 7.22 36.01
N THR A 242 7.92 7.62 37.26
CA THR A 242 8.00 9.03 37.68
C THR A 242 9.34 9.68 37.35
N THR A 243 10.35 8.93 36.92
CA THR A 243 11.68 9.46 36.64
C THR A 243 11.69 10.35 35.40
N ALA A 244 11.00 9.93 34.34
CA ALA A 244 10.96 10.69 33.09
C ALA A 244 10.32 12.08 33.28
N ILE A 245 9.18 12.17 33.98
CA ILE A 245 8.48 13.46 34.16
C ILE A 245 9.30 14.45 35.00
N LYS A 246 9.99 13.98 36.04
CA LYS A 246 10.92 14.80 36.85
C LYS A 246 12.07 15.34 36.02
N LEU A 247 12.68 14.48 35.19
CA LEU A 247 13.76 14.91 34.29
C LEU A 247 13.28 15.93 33.25
N ILE A 248 12.01 15.88 32.83
CA ILE A 248 11.45 16.90 31.94
C ILE A 248 11.24 18.21 32.69
N GLU A 249 10.68 18.16 33.90
CA GLU A 249 10.44 19.34 34.75
C GLU A 249 11.74 20.09 35.09
N GLU A 250 12.81 19.35 35.37
CA GLU A 250 14.14 19.88 35.69
C GLU A 250 14.98 20.20 34.43
N ASN A 251 14.46 19.97 33.22
CA ASN A 251 15.24 20.01 31.98
C ASN A 251 16.52 19.13 32.00
N GLY A 252 16.51 18.06 32.78
CA GLY A 252 17.63 17.12 32.97
C GLY A 252 17.73 16.02 31.91
N MET A 253 16.90 16.05 30.86
CA MET A 253 16.92 15.07 29.77
C MET A 253 18.20 15.23 28.92
N LYS A 254 18.95 14.13 28.74
CA LYS A 254 20.21 14.12 27.96
C LYS A 254 20.05 14.63 26.53
N LYS A 255 18.86 14.49 25.95
CA LYS A 255 18.54 14.93 24.58
C LYS A 255 18.15 16.42 24.49
N GLY A 256 18.06 17.14 25.61
CA GLY A 256 17.66 18.54 25.67
C GLY A 256 16.19 18.75 26.00
N ASP A 257 15.69 19.95 25.70
CA ASP A 257 14.31 20.39 25.99
C ASP A 257 13.28 19.55 25.21
N VAL A 258 12.58 18.68 25.94
CA VAL A 258 11.58 17.78 25.38
C VAL A 258 10.36 18.53 24.87
N LEU A 259 9.88 19.54 25.60
CA LEU A 259 8.65 20.25 25.27
C LEU A 259 8.85 21.20 24.10
N GLY A 260 9.98 21.91 24.07
CA GLY A 260 10.37 22.75 22.95
C GLY A 260 10.48 21.96 21.65
N VAL A 261 11.19 20.82 21.68
CA VAL A 261 11.37 19.97 20.49
C VAL A 261 10.04 19.36 20.04
N ALA A 262 9.21 18.88 20.96
CA ALA A 262 7.88 18.34 20.63
C ALA A 262 6.94 19.39 20.02
N ARG A 263 6.98 20.64 20.52
CA ARG A 263 6.21 21.77 19.98
C ARG A 263 6.59 22.07 18.53
N VAL A 264 7.89 22.18 18.24
CA VAL A 264 8.38 22.41 16.88
C VAL A 264 8.02 21.24 15.96
N ALA A 265 8.16 20.00 16.43
CA ALA A 265 7.80 18.81 15.66
C ALA A 265 6.31 18.79 15.28
N GLY A 266 5.41 19.09 16.22
CA GLY A 266 3.97 19.21 15.95
C GLY A 266 3.64 20.29 14.91
N ILE A 267 4.26 21.48 15.02
CA ILE A 267 4.10 22.56 14.04
C ILE A 267 4.57 22.13 12.65
N MET A 268 5.73 21.46 12.55
CA MET A 268 6.25 20.97 11.28
C MET A 268 5.35 19.90 10.67
N ALA A 269 4.84 18.98 11.49
CA ALA A 269 3.99 17.89 11.06
C ALA A 269 2.66 18.37 10.49
N SER A 270 2.03 19.37 11.13
CA SER A 270 0.78 19.96 10.62
C SER A 270 0.90 20.40 9.15
N LYS A 271 2.03 21.02 8.78
CA LYS A 271 2.31 21.51 7.42
C LYS A 271 2.60 20.41 6.40
N ARG A 272 2.92 19.19 6.88
CA ARG A 272 3.22 18.01 6.05
C ARG A 272 2.11 16.97 6.06
N THR A 273 0.97 17.28 6.65
CA THR A 273 -0.22 16.41 6.66
C THR A 273 -0.59 15.84 5.28
N PRO A 274 -0.67 16.62 4.19
CA PRO A 274 -0.99 16.07 2.86
C PRO A 274 0.09 15.12 2.31
N ASP A 275 1.33 15.20 2.79
CA ASP A 275 2.40 14.26 2.39
C ASP A 275 2.26 12.92 3.11
N LEU A 276 1.61 12.91 4.28
CA LEU A 276 1.44 11.73 5.14
C LEU A 276 0.09 11.04 4.95
N ILE A 277 -0.98 11.81 4.73
CA ILE A 277 -2.34 11.31 4.63
C ILE A 277 -2.79 11.37 3.16
N PRO A 278 -2.90 10.21 2.45
CA PRO A 278 -2.98 10.17 0.98
C PRO A 278 -4.12 10.94 0.30
N LEU A 279 -5.24 11.17 1.00
CA LEU A 279 -6.44 11.83 0.45
C LEU A 279 -6.69 13.22 1.05
N CYS A 280 -5.77 13.73 1.87
CA CYS A 280 -5.84 15.11 2.35
C CYS A 280 -5.52 16.09 1.23
N HIS A 281 -6.21 17.22 1.24
CA HIS A 281 -5.89 18.32 0.35
C HIS A 281 -4.67 19.08 0.90
N PRO A 282 -3.82 19.65 0.05
CA PRO A 282 -2.88 20.67 0.50
C PRO A 282 -3.65 21.93 0.89
N ILE A 283 -3.56 22.32 2.16
CA ILE A 283 -4.27 23.48 2.72
C ILE A 283 -3.26 24.55 3.14
N PRO A 284 -3.43 25.82 2.75
CA PRO A 284 -2.64 26.92 3.28
C PRO A 284 -3.06 27.20 4.73
N ILE A 285 -2.30 26.65 5.68
CA ILE A 285 -2.54 26.83 7.12
C ILE A 285 -2.20 28.27 7.52
N SER A 286 -3.10 28.94 8.23
CA SER A 286 -2.91 30.32 8.72
C SER A 286 -2.32 30.36 10.13
N HIS A 287 -2.62 29.35 10.97
CA HIS A 287 -2.12 29.31 12.34
C HIS A 287 -1.99 27.86 12.86
N VAL A 288 -0.97 27.62 13.68
CA VAL A 288 -0.75 26.36 14.41
C VAL A 288 -0.26 26.68 15.82
N SER A 289 -0.93 26.15 16.84
CA SER A 289 -0.45 26.13 18.22
C SER A 289 -0.41 24.70 18.75
N ILE A 290 0.62 24.40 19.53
CA ILE A 290 0.78 23.11 20.23
C ILE A 290 0.98 23.43 21.70
N ASP A 291 -0.02 23.16 22.52
CA ASP A 291 0.03 23.33 23.96
C ASP A 291 0.38 21.99 24.61
N LEU A 292 1.40 22.02 25.48
CA LEU A 292 1.91 20.85 26.19
C LEU A 292 1.83 21.16 27.67
N THR A 293 1.04 20.38 28.41
CA THR A 293 0.83 20.56 29.85
C THR A 293 1.34 19.33 30.58
N LEU A 294 2.30 19.52 31.49
CA LEU A 294 2.74 18.45 32.39
C LEU A 294 1.72 18.29 33.53
N ASP A 295 1.39 17.03 33.84
CA ASP A 295 0.71 16.64 35.06
C ASP A 295 1.60 15.64 35.84
N PRO A 296 2.41 16.15 36.79
CA PRO A 296 3.26 15.32 37.64
C PRO A 296 2.48 14.33 38.53
N ALA A 297 1.23 14.64 38.89
CA ALA A 297 0.42 13.77 39.74
C ALA A 297 -0.12 12.58 38.94
N GLY A 298 -0.55 12.83 37.70
CA GLY A 298 -1.02 11.81 36.76
C GLY A 298 0.08 11.03 36.03
N ASN A 299 1.35 11.46 36.15
CA ASN A 299 2.47 11.00 35.31
C ASN A 299 2.15 11.11 33.82
N THR A 300 1.62 12.27 33.41
CA THR A 300 1.15 12.49 32.05
C THR A 300 1.63 13.81 31.47
N ILE A 301 1.71 13.87 30.15
CA ILE A 301 1.76 15.12 29.39
C ILE A 301 0.55 15.17 28.48
N ASP A 302 -0.29 16.18 28.67
CA ASP A 302 -1.39 16.47 27.77
C ASP A 302 -0.90 17.31 26.60
N VAL A 303 -1.25 16.87 25.39
CA VAL A 303 -0.93 17.53 24.13
C VAL A 303 -2.20 18.03 23.52
N LYS A 304 -2.28 19.33 23.24
CA LYS A 304 -3.40 19.97 22.54
C LYS A 304 -2.88 20.74 21.33
N ALA A 305 -3.26 20.32 20.13
CA ALA A 305 -2.88 20.97 18.89
C ALA A 305 -4.07 21.70 18.28
N THR A 306 -3.96 23.00 18.06
CA THR A 306 -4.98 23.82 17.39
C THR A 306 -4.45 24.34 16.07
N VAL A 307 -5.18 24.06 14.99
CA VAL A 307 -4.84 24.47 13.62
C VAL A 307 -5.99 25.31 13.06
N ALA A 308 -5.65 26.39 12.36
CA ALA A 308 -6.62 27.21 11.65
C ALA A 308 -6.19 27.47 10.19
N CYS A 309 -7.19 27.67 9.33
CA CYS A 309 -7.01 28.09 7.94
C CYS A 309 -8.22 28.86 7.44
N ASP A 310 -8.03 29.62 6.36
CA ASP A 310 -9.14 30.04 5.49
C ASP A 310 -9.16 29.13 4.26
N GLY A 311 -10.16 28.26 4.18
CA GLY A 311 -10.15 27.17 3.22
C GLY A 311 -11.50 26.56 2.90
N LYS A 312 -11.50 25.67 1.90
CA LYS A 312 -12.69 24.96 1.40
C LYS A 312 -12.93 23.60 2.09
N THR A 313 -11.94 23.13 2.85
CA THR A 313 -11.98 21.89 3.63
C THR A 313 -11.47 22.15 5.04
N GLY A 314 -11.88 21.32 6.00
CA GLY A 314 -11.44 21.43 7.39
C GLY A 314 -9.97 21.02 7.60
N VAL A 315 -9.46 21.31 8.79
CA VAL A 315 -8.07 21.09 9.23
C VAL A 315 -7.97 20.08 10.38
N GLU A 316 -8.95 19.16 10.49
CA GLU A 316 -9.00 18.13 11.53
C GLU A 316 -7.77 17.21 11.45
N MET A 317 -7.36 16.86 10.23
CA MET A 317 -6.23 15.97 10.00
C MET A 317 -4.91 16.63 10.34
N GLU A 318 -4.78 17.93 10.07
CA GLU A 318 -3.61 18.74 10.45
C GLU A 318 -3.47 18.82 11.97
N ALA A 319 -4.58 19.01 12.70
CA ALA A 319 -4.58 19.02 14.16
C ALA A 319 -4.21 17.64 14.74
N LEU A 320 -4.81 16.56 14.23
CA LEU A 320 -4.50 15.18 14.66
C LEU A 320 -3.02 14.81 14.40
N THR A 321 -2.53 15.15 13.21
CA THR A 321 -1.15 14.86 12.80
C THR A 321 -0.15 15.62 13.68
N ALA A 322 -0.47 16.88 14.01
CA ALA A 322 0.35 17.71 14.89
C ALA A 322 0.41 17.16 16.33
N ALA A 323 -0.74 16.82 16.92
CA ALA A 323 -0.80 16.23 18.27
C ALA A 323 -0.07 14.87 18.32
N SER A 324 -0.32 14.00 17.33
CA SER A 324 0.33 12.70 17.22
C SER A 324 1.85 12.83 17.12
N THR A 325 2.35 13.73 16.27
CA THR A 325 3.79 13.89 16.08
C THR A 325 4.47 14.52 17.29
N ALA A 326 3.82 15.46 17.97
CA ALA A 326 4.32 15.99 19.24
C ALA A 326 4.44 14.87 20.29
N ALA A 327 3.42 14.00 20.42
CA ALA A 327 3.46 12.85 21.32
C ALA A 327 4.55 11.83 20.95
N LEU A 328 4.70 11.50 19.66
CA LEU A 328 5.79 10.64 19.17
C LEU A 328 7.17 11.24 19.45
N THR A 329 7.29 12.57 19.40
CA THR A 329 8.53 13.28 19.70
C THR A 329 8.85 13.20 21.19
N ILE A 330 7.87 13.39 22.07
CA ILE A 330 8.03 13.16 23.52
C ILE A 330 8.51 11.71 23.75
N TYR A 331 7.89 10.74 23.09
CA TYR A 331 8.31 9.36 23.18
C TYR A 331 9.78 9.17 22.75
N ASP A 332 10.17 9.71 21.58
CA ASP A 332 11.55 9.59 21.08
C ASP A 332 12.59 10.18 22.04
N MET A 333 12.25 11.33 22.65
CA MET A 333 13.09 12.05 23.59
C MET A 333 13.23 11.30 24.92
N CYS A 334 12.19 10.59 25.36
CA CYS A 334 12.12 9.97 26.67
C CYS A 334 12.37 8.45 26.69
N LYS A 335 12.34 7.75 25.55
CA LYS A 335 12.44 6.27 25.48
C LYS A 335 13.70 5.64 26.08
N ALA A 336 14.74 6.43 26.32
CA ALA A 336 15.95 5.96 27.00
C ALA A 336 15.75 5.80 28.51
N VAL A 337 14.86 6.61 29.10
CA VAL A 337 14.52 6.61 30.54
C VAL A 337 13.26 5.80 30.80
N ASP A 338 12.29 5.85 29.89
CA ASP A 338 11.03 5.14 30.03
C ASP A 338 10.60 4.53 28.70
N LYS A 339 10.73 3.20 28.55
CA LYS A 339 10.26 2.50 27.34
C LYS A 339 8.77 2.12 27.40
N GLY A 340 8.17 2.17 28.58
CA GLY A 340 6.79 1.77 28.84
C GLY A 340 5.78 2.88 28.64
N MET A 341 6.19 4.03 28.08
CA MET A 341 5.27 5.12 27.78
C MET A 341 4.15 4.67 26.84
N ALA A 342 2.95 5.22 27.03
CA ALA A 342 1.80 5.03 26.16
C ALA A 342 1.31 6.38 25.62
N ILE A 343 0.83 6.39 24.38
CA ILE A 343 0.16 7.54 23.76
C ILE A 343 -1.33 7.19 23.67
N ASP A 344 -2.14 7.87 24.46
CA ASP A 344 -3.55 7.56 24.65
C ASP A 344 -4.46 8.66 24.09
N GLY A 345 -5.67 8.26 23.68
CA GLY A 345 -6.79 9.19 23.51
C GLY A 345 -6.65 10.23 22.40
N LEU A 346 -5.87 9.96 21.34
CA LEU A 346 -5.77 10.86 20.19
C LEU A 346 -7.13 11.06 19.52
N ARG A 347 -7.64 12.28 19.57
CA ARG A 347 -8.98 12.63 19.05
C ARG A 347 -9.11 14.11 18.74
N VAL A 348 -10.06 14.45 17.87
CA VAL A 348 -10.51 15.83 17.69
C VAL A 348 -11.40 16.19 18.87
N ILE A 349 -11.18 17.37 19.47
CA ILE A 349 -11.98 17.88 20.59
C ILE A 349 -12.81 19.11 20.22
N LEU A 350 -12.40 19.84 19.16
CA LEU A 350 -13.14 20.95 18.61
C LEU A 350 -12.93 21.02 17.11
N LYS A 351 -13.99 21.35 16.38
CA LYS A 351 -13.97 21.72 14.97
C LYS A 351 -14.93 22.88 14.80
N ASP A 352 -14.51 23.92 14.11
CA ASP A 352 -15.35 25.07 13.79
C ASP A 352 -15.19 25.45 12.31
N GLY A 353 -16.27 25.98 11.73
CA GLY A 353 -16.35 26.41 10.34
C GLY A 353 -16.79 25.35 9.32
N GLY A 354 -17.24 25.84 8.17
CA GLY A 354 -17.81 25.03 7.08
C GLY A 354 -19.27 24.63 7.27
N LYS A 355 -19.80 23.83 6.34
CA LYS A 355 -21.23 23.47 6.29
C LYS A 355 -21.73 22.72 7.53
N SER A 356 -20.87 21.92 8.16
CA SER A 356 -21.23 21.13 9.35
C SER A 356 -21.35 21.97 10.62
N GLY A 357 -20.93 23.24 10.59
CA GLY A 357 -20.89 24.10 11.78
C GLY A 357 -19.87 23.66 12.82
N ARG A 358 -20.00 24.25 14.01
CA ARG A 358 -19.15 23.95 15.17
C ARG A 358 -19.52 22.61 15.78
N TRP A 359 -18.51 21.80 16.05
CA TRP A 359 -18.59 20.54 16.75
C TRP A 359 -17.59 20.56 17.91
N GLU A 360 -18.03 20.12 19.07
CA GLU A 360 -17.20 19.91 20.25
C GLU A 360 -17.42 18.49 20.75
N MET A 361 -16.36 17.88 21.24
CA MET A 361 -16.45 16.55 21.83
C MET A 361 -17.36 16.62 23.08
N PRO A 362 -18.41 15.78 23.15
CA PRO A 362 -19.34 15.76 24.28
C PRO A 362 -18.72 15.20 25.55
#